data_AF-A0A960XQ23-F1
#
_entry.id   AF-A0A960XQ23-F1
#
_cell.length_a   1.000
_cell.length_b   1.000
_cell.length_c   1.000
_cell.angle_alpha   90.00
_cell.angle_beta   90.00
_cell.angle_gamma   90.00
#
_symmetry.space_group_name_H-M   'P 1'
#
loop_
_entity.id
_entity.type
_entity.pdbx_description
1 polymer ?
#
loop_
_entity_poly.entity_id
_entity_poly.type
_entity_poly.pdbx_seq_one_letter_code
_entity_poly.pdbx_strand_id
1 'polypeptide(L)'
;MTGYTKTCLRVFTGLLILLALTVAADFLPLGVLHTPVALGIAAAKAGLIAWFFMELHQQSNRVRLFATAGLIWLFILVVLTASDYATRGWSQ
;
A
#
# COMPACT_ATOMS: atom_id res chain seq x y z
N MET A 1 -13.43 -14.60 24.70
CA MET A 1 -12.28 -13.71 24.38
C MET A 1 -11.32 -14.30 23.32
N THR A 2 -11.48 -15.54 22.87
CA THR A 2 -10.51 -16.26 21.99
C THR A 2 -10.69 -16.07 20.48
N GLY A 3 -11.69 -15.30 20.03
CA GLY A 3 -12.02 -15.15 18.61
C GLY A 3 -11.15 -14.13 17.87
N TYR A 4 -10.87 -12.98 18.49
CA TYR A 4 -10.15 -11.86 17.86
C TYR A 4 -8.67 -12.17 17.60
N THR A 5 -8.05 -12.94 18.49
CA THR A 5 -6.63 -13.32 18.39
C THR A 5 -6.34 -14.06 17.10
N LYS A 6 -7.26 -14.92 16.62
CA LYS A 6 -7.07 -15.68 15.38
C LYS A 6 -7.06 -14.79 14.14
N THR A 7 -7.89 -13.74 14.11
CA THR A 7 -7.92 -12.76 13.02
C THR A 7 -6.64 -11.92 13.01
N CYS A 8 -6.21 -11.39 14.16
CA CYS A 8 -4.96 -10.65 14.26
C CYS A 8 -3.76 -11.51 13.83
N LEU A 9 -3.72 -12.79 14.21
CA LEU A 9 -2.63 -13.69 13.84
C LEU A 9 -2.59 -13.96 12.33
N ARG A 10 -3.75 -14.14 11.69
CA ARG A 10 -3.85 -14.28 10.23
C ARG A 10 -3.34 -13.04 9.50
N VAL A 11 -3.78 -11.85 9.93
CA VAL A 11 -3.34 -10.59 9.32
C VAL A 11 -1.85 -10.37 9.56
N PHE A 12 -1.36 -10.66 10.77
CA PHE A 12 0.06 -10.60 11.11
C PHE A 12 0.90 -11.51 10.22
N THR A 13 0.48 -12.77 10.00
CA THR A 13 1.18 -13.66 9.08
C THR A 13 1.16 -13.15 7.63
N GLY A 14 0.04 -12.57 7.18
CA GLY A 14 -0.03 -11.92 5.86
C GLY A 14 0.95 -10.74 5.73
N LEU A 15 1.04 -9.90 6.76
CA LEU A 15 1.99 -8.78 6.80
C LEU A 15 3.45 -9.26 6.80
N LEU A 16 3.76 -10.33 7.52
CA LEU A 16 5.10 -10.94 7.50
C LEU A 16 5.45 -11.50 6.12
N ILE A 17 4.51 -12.14 5.43
CA ILE A 17 4.72 -12.62 4.05
C ILE A 17 5.00 -11.46 3.11
N LEU A 18 4.18 -10.39 3.16
CA LEU A 18 4.42 -9.20 2.34
C LEU A 18 5.75 -8.52 2.70
N LEU A 19 6.18 -8.58 3.97
CA LEU A 19 7.48 -8.08 4.42
C LEU A 19 8.62 -8.87 3.80
N ALA A 20 8.57 -10.20 3.88
CA ALA A 20 9.53 -11.07 3.24
C ALA A 20 9.59 -10.84 1.73
N LEU A 21 8.43 -10.62 1.08
CA LEU A 21 8.37 -10.27 -0.34
C LEU A 21 9.09 -8.96 -0.67
N THR A 22 8.94 -7.92 0.17
CA THR A 22 9.67 -6.65 -0.04
C THR A 22 11.17 -6.84 0.07
N VAL A 23 11.62 -7.58 1.08
CA VAL A 23 13.04 -7.87 1.28
C VAL A 23 13.59 -8.68 0.11
N ALA A 24 12.86 -9.70 -0.34
CA ALA A 24 13.25 -10.50 -1.50
C ALA A 24 13.28 -9.69 -2.81
N ALA A 25 12.33 -8.78 -3.00
CA ALA A 25 12.27 -7.92 -4.17
C ALA A 25 13.46 -6.95 -4.25
N ASP A 26 13.97 -6.47 -3.10
CA ASP A 26 15.14 -5.61 -3.02
C ASP A 26 16.45 -6.34 -3.43
N PHE A 27 16.54 -7.63 -3.10
CA PHE A 27 17.68 -8.47 -3.52
C PHE A 27 17.65 -8.88 -5.00
N LEU A 28 16.52 -8.72 -5.69
CA LEU A 28 16.43 -9.01 -7.13
C LEU A 28 16.83 -7.76 -7.94
N PRO A 29 17.71 -7.90 -8.96
CA PRO A 29 18.04 -6.79 -9.85
C PRO A 29 16.88 -6.50 -10.82
N LEU A 30 15.83 -5.84 -10.31
CA LEU A 30 14.61 -5.50 -11.05
C LEU A 30 14.76 -4.24 -11.94
N GLY A 31 15.89 -3.53 -11.85
CA GLY A 31 16.17 -2.33 -12.64
C GLY A 31 15.06 -1.27 -12.47
N VAL A 32 14.57 -0.72 -13.59
CA VAL A 32 13.47 0.27 -13.63
C VAL A 32 12.18 -0.22 -12.96
N LEU A 33 11.95 -1.53 -12.89
CA LEU A 33 10.75 -2.09 -12.28
C LEU A 33 10.82 -2.16 -10.75
N HIS A 34 11.97 -1.89 -10.13
CA HIS A 34 12.12 -1.96 -8.68
C HIS A 34 11.15 -1.02 -7.95
N THR A 35 11.11 0.25 -8.34
CA THR A 35 10.27 1.28 -7.72
C THR A 35 8.77 0.98 -7.83
N PRO A 36 8.18 0.69 -9.01
CA PRO A 36 6.76 0.38 -9.10
C PRO A 36 6.37 -0.92 -8.38
N VAL A 37 7.24 -1.95 -8.38
CA VAL A 37 7.00 -3.19 -7.63
C VAL A 37 7.02 -2.93 -6.13
N ALA A 38 8.03 -2.19 -5.62
CA ALA A 38 8.12 -1.82 -4.22
C ALA A 38 6.90 -1.02 -3.75
N LEU A 39 6.45 -0.05 -4.55
CA LEU A 39 5.23 0.72 -4.29
C LEU A 39 3.97 -0.15 -4.29
N GLY A 40 3.86 -1.11 -5.23
CA GLY A 40 2.74 -2.05 -5.27
C GLY A 40 2.66 -2.93 -4.01
N ILE A 41 3.79 -3.45 -3.54
CA ILE A 41 3.85 -4.24 -2.30
C ILE A 41 3.53 -3.36 -1.09
N ALA A 42 4.05 -2.13 -1.04
CA ALA A 42 3.75 -1.17 0.01
C ALA A 42 2.25 -0.83 0.08
N ALA A 43 1.61 -0.60 -1.07
CA ALA A 43 0.17 -0.34 -1.15
C ALA A 43 -0.66 -1.54 -0.66
N ALA A 44 -0.26 -2.77 -1.02
CA ALA A 44 -0.93 -3.99 -0.54
C ALA A 44 -0.81 -4.14 1.00
N LYS A 45 0.37 -3.86 1.58
CA LYS A 45 0.55 -3.83 3.04
C LYS A 45 -0.35 -2.78 3.69
N ALA A 46 -0.35 -1.57 3.16
CA ALA A 46 -1.17 -0.48 3.68
C ALA A 46 -2.67 -0.82 3.63
N GLY A 47 -3.13 -1.46 2.56
CA GLY A 47 -4.51 -1.93 2.42
C GLY A 47 -4.90 -2.96 3.48
N LEU A 48 -4.04 -3.95 3.75
CA LEU A 48 -4.24 -4.93 4.83
C LEU A 48 -4.31 -4.25 6.20
N ILE A 49 -3.42 -3.29 6.47
CA ILE A 49 -3.41 -2.54 7.73
C ILE A 49 -4.67 -1.71 7.88
N ALA A 50 -5.05 -0.95 6.85
CA ALA A 50 -6.25 -0.10 6.87
C ALA A 50 -7.53 -0.93 7.08
N TRP A 51 -7.63 -2.09 6.44
CA TRP A 51 -8.84 -2.90 6.53
C TRP A 51 -9.02 -3.56 7.91
N PHE A 52 -7.93 -4.07 8.51
CA PHE A 52 -8.01 -4.87 9.73
C PHE A 52 -7.58 -4.13 11.00
N PHE A 53 -6.51 -3.33 10.95
CA PHE A 53 -5.96 -2.66 12.14
C PHE A 53 -6.56 -1.28 12.38
N MET A 54 -6.97 -0.56 11.33
CA MET A 54 -7.74 0.69 11.47
C MET A 54 -9.25 0.44 11.60
N GLU A 55 -9.66 -0.83 11.69
CA GLU A 55 -11.05 -1.26 11.75
C GLU A 55 -11.96 -0.61 10.70
N LEU A 56 -11.43 -0.26 9.53
CA LEU A 56 -12.18 0.49 8.51
C LEU A 56 -13.43 -0.27 8.03
N HIS A 57 -13.44 -1.59 8.21
CA HIS A 57 -14.61 -2.46 8.05
C HIS A 57 -15.74 -2.20 9.07
N GLN A 58 -15.41 -1.93 10.34
CA GLN A 58 -16.39 -1.70 11.42
C GLN A 58 -16.81 -0.24 11.56
N GLN A 59 -16.02 0.68 10.99
CA GLN A 59 -16.30 2.11 11.05
C GLN A 59 -17.51 2.53 10.20
N SER A 60 -18.19 3.59 10.63
CA SER A 60 -19.38 4.12 9.94
C SER A 60 -19.06 4.52 8.48
N ASN A 61 -20.06 4.47 7.59
CA ASN A 61 -19.90 4.81 6.17
C ASN A 61 -19.25 6.18 5.91
N ARG A 62 -19.40 7.15 6.83
CA ARG A 62 -18.77 8.48 6.72
C ARG A 62 -17.24 8.39 6.77
N VAL A 63 -16.69 7.61 7.71
CA VAL A 63 -15.24 7.42 7.86
C VAL A 63 -14.66 6.73 6.62
N ARG A 64 -15.36 5.73 6.09
CA ARG A 64 -14.96 5.03 4.87
C ARG A 64 -14.93 5.98 3.67
N LEU A 65 -15.90 6.89 3.54
CA LEU A 65 -15.94 7.89 2.48
C LEU A 65 -14.74 8.85 2.54
N PHE A 66 -14.42 9.38 3.71
CA PHE A 66 -13.27 10.28 3.86
C PHE A 66 -11.94 9.55 3.64
N ALA A 67 -11.81 8.30 4.09
CA ALA A 67 -10.62 7.49 3.86
C ALA A 67 -10.39 7.20 2.37
N THR A 68 -11.44 6.82 1.63
CA THR A 68 -11.33 6.59 0.18
C THR A 68 -11.10 7.90 -0.58
N ALA A 69 -11.73 9.01 -0.16
CA ALA A 69 -11.47 10.33 -0.73
C ALA A 69 -10.01 10.75 -0.56
N GLY A 70 -9.43 10.55 0.63
CA GLY A 70 -8.01 10.80 0.88
C GLY A 70 -7.08 9.93 0.03
N LEU A 71 -7.41 8.64 -0.14
CA LEU A 71 -6.67 7.72 -1.02
C LEU A 71 -6.75 8.12 -2.50
N ILE A 72 -7.93 8.51 -2.98
CA ILE A 72 -8.11 9.00 -4.36
C ILE A 72 -7.31 10.28 -4.56
N TRP A 73 -7.37 11.21 -3.61
CA TRP A 73 -6.58 12.43 -3.66
C TRP A 73 -5.07 12.16 -3.72
N LEU A 74 -4.57 11.27 -2.86
CA LEU A 74 -3.16 10.86 -2.87
C LEU A 74 -2.77 10.21 -4.20
N PHE A 75 -3.64 9.35 -4.75
CA PHE A 75 -3.40 8.72 -6.05
C PHE A 75 -3.29 9.76 -7.17
N ILE A 76 -4.16 10.78 -7.18
CA ILE A 76 -4.08 11.89 -8.13
C ILE A 76 -2.72 12.60 -8.01
N LEU A 77 -2.27 12.92 -6.80
CA LEU A 77 -0.98 13.59 -6.57
C LEU A 77 0.21 12.75 -7.06
N VAL A 78 0.18 11.43 -6.83
CA VAL A 78 1.23 10.51 -7.28
C VAL A 78 1.28 10.43 -8.80
N VAL A 79 0.13 10.30 -9.45
CA VAL A 79 0.05 10.25 -10.93
C VAL A 79 0.49 11.57 -11.54
N LEU A 80 0.09 12.71 -10.96
CA LEU A 80 0.49 14.03 -11.43
C LEU A 80 2.01 14.22 -11.32
N THR A 81 2.58 13.80 -10.19
CA THR A 81 4.03 13.84 -9.95
C THR A 81 4.77 12.94 -10.93
N ALA A 82 4.31 11.71 -11.15
CA ALA A 82 4.89 10.80 -12.14
C ALA A 82 4.83 11.39 -13.57
N SER A 83 3.73 12.07 -13.91
CA SER A 83 3.54 12.74 -15.19
C SER A 83 4.47 13.94 -15.36
N ASP A 84 4.71 14.71 -14.29
CA ASP A 84 5.70 15.80 -14.27
C ASP A 84 7.10 15.26 -14.57
N TYR A 85 7.53 14.22 -13.85
CA TYR A 85 8.84 13.60 -14.08
C TYR A 85 8.98 12.99 -15.49
N ALA A 86 7.91 12.41 -16.04
CA ALA A 86 7.93 11.82 -17.38
C ALA A 86 7.96 12.86 -18.50
N THR A 87 7.31 14.02 -18.29
CA THR A 87 7.21 15.10 -19.29
C THR A 87 8.39 16.05 -19.23
N ARG A 88 9.12 16.09 -18.11
CA ARG A 88 10.41 16.78 -18.03
C ARG A 88 11.34 16.13 -19.05
N GLY A 89 11.57 16.81 -20.16
CA GLY A 89 12.61 16.46 -21.12
C GLY A 89 13.96 16.69 -20.45
N TRP A 90 14.60 15.61 -20.01
CA TRP A 90 16.02 15.62 -19.64
C TRP A 90 16.87 15.67 -20.92
N SER A 91 16.64 16.67 -21.77
CA SER A 91 17.40 16.92 -23.01
C SER A 91 18.35 18.11 -22.84
N GLN A 92 19.16 18.06 -21.78
CA GLN A 92 20.53 18.57 -21.82
C GLN A 92 21.48 17.43 -21.48
#